data_AF-A0A0F9HS55-F1
#
_entry.id   AF-A0A0F9HS55-F1
#
_cell.length_a   1.000
_cell.length_b   1.000
_cell.length_c   1.000
_cell.angle_alpha   90.00
_cell.angle_beta   90.00
_cell.angle_gamma   90.00
#
_symmetry.space_group_name_H-M   'P 1'
#
loop_
_entity.id
_entity.type
_entity.pdbx_description
1 polymer ?
#
loop_
_entity_poly.entity_id
_entity_poly.type
_entity_poly.pdbx_seq_one_letter_code
_entity_poly.pdbx_strand_id
1 'polypeptide(L)'
;PAFEDVLRIQAINFNDTIRRSAFSFELINNKLRIFPIPKDDFLLHFHYTLREDRFASGTTFEEGVISDYANVPYDNIVYSEINDVGRRWVFEYFLACVKSTLGMIRSKYATIPIPNSEVTLNGPALMDEARAEQERLITQLRETLDESGQQKQLEKQKENETNKREILRNVPLFIFTG
;
A
#
# COMPACT_ATOMS: atom_id res chain seq x y z
N PRO A 1 22.52 47.10 6.15
CA PRO A 1 22.06 47.41 4.77
C PRO A 1 21.03 46.42 4.22
N ALA A 2 21.31 45.11 4.17
CA ALA A 2 20.39 44.13 3.56
C ALA A 2 19.08 43.89 4.36
N PHE A 3 19.14 43.92 5.70
CA PHE A 3 17.95 43.69 6.56
C PHE A 3 16.89 44.79 6.42
N GLU A 4 17.32 46.04 6.24
CA GLU A 4 16.44 47.19 6.09
C GLU A 4 15.73 47.19 4.72
N ASP A 5 16.42 46.75 3.67
CA ASP A 5 15.82 46.55 2.34
C ASP A 5 14.82 45.40 2.32
N VAL A 6 15.10 44.28 3.00
CA VAL A 6 14.16 43.14 3.11
C VAL A 6 12.89 43.55 3.87
N LEU A 7 13.03 44.30 4.97
CA LEU A 7 11.88 44.83 5.72
C LEU A 7 11.07 45.83 4.89
N ARG A 8 11.73 46.69 4.09
CA ARG A 8 11.06 47.58 3.15
C ARG A 8 10.32 46.82 2.06
N ILE A 9 10.91 45.79 1.48
CA ILE A 9 10.26 44.95 0.46
C ILE A 9 9.05 44.24 1.04
N GLN A 10 9.15 43.67 2.25
CA GLN A 10 8.02 43.07 2.95
C GLN A 10 6.91 44.10 3.23
N ALA A 11 7.28 45.29 3.71
CA ALA A 11 6.35 46.37 3.98
C ALA A 11 5.67 46.87 2.70
N ILE A 12 6.38 46.96 1.57
CA ILE A 12 5.84 47.33 0.26
C ILE A 12 4.87 46.27 -0.24
N ASN A 13 5.24 44.99 -0.16
CA ASN A 13 4.36 43.89 -0.58
C ASN A 13 3.10 43.81 0.29
N PHE A 14 3.23 44.04 1.60
CA PHE A 14 2.09 44.09 2.51
C PHE A 14 1.19 45.28 2.22
N ASN A 15 1.77 46.46 1.97
CA ASN A 15 1.02 47.65 1.59
C ASN A 15 0.31 47.48 0.24
N ASP A 16 0.97 46.88 -0.76
CA ASP A 16 0.37 46.65 -2.07
C ASP A 16 -0.73 45.57 -2.00
N THR A 17 -0.58 44.57 -1.12
CA THR A 17 -1.64 43.59 -0.84
C THR A 17 -2.85 44.26 -0.19
N ILE A 18 -2.65 45.15 0.79
CA ILE A 18 -3.74 45.91 1.43
C ILE A 18 -4.39 46.89 0.44
N ARG A 19 -3.61 47.56 -0.41
CA ARG A 19 -4.13 48.54 -1.37
C ARG A 19 -4.89 47.88 -2.52
N ARG A 20 -4.56 46.64 -2.89
CA ARG A 20 -5.26 45.86 -3.92
C ARG A 20 -6.43 45.04 -3.36
N SER A 21 -6.41 44.64 -2.09
CA SER A 21 -7.53 43.93 -1.45
C SER A 21 -8.56 44.92 -0.93
N ALA A 22 -9.48 45.34 -1.78
CA ALA A 22 -10.63 46.15 -1.38
C ALA A 22 -11.62 45.37 -0.47
N PHE A 23 -11.45 44.05 -0.33
CA PHE A 23 -12.31 43.17 0.44
C PHE A 23 -11.52 42.34 1.46
N SER A 24 -11.98 42.31 2.70
CA SER A 24 -11.63 41.31 3.71
C SER A 24 -12.73 40.26 3.80
N PHE A 25 -12.38 39.05 4.22
CA PHE A 25 -13.34 37.97 4.38
C PHE A 25 -13.09 37.21 5.69
N GLU A 26 -14.15 36.60 6.20
CA GLU A 26 -14.14 35.75 7.37
C GLU A 26 -14.98 34.50 7.08
N LEU A 27 -14.45 33.33 7.42
CA LEU A 27 -15.14 32.05 7.27
C LEU A 27 -15.25 31.39 8.65
N ILE A 28 -16.44 31.44 9.25
CA ILE A 28 -16.74 30.76 10.52
C ILE A 28 -17.90 29.79 10.28
N ASN A 29 -17.71 28.51 10.60
CA ASN A 29 -18.72 27.46 10.45
C ASN A 29 -19.36 27.43 9.06
N ASN A 30 -18.54 27.48 8.01
CA ASN A 30 -18.98 27.52 6.60
C ASN A 30 -19.85 28.73 6.21
N LYS A 31 -19.86 29.79 7.03
CA LYS A 31 -20.50 31.07 6.68
C LYS A 31 -19.43 32.06 6.26
N LEU A 32 -19.44 32.42 4.98
CA LEU A 32 -18.55 33.43 4.41
C LEU A 32 -19.14 34.82 4.65
N ARG A 33 -18.38 35.69 5.30
CA ARG A 33 -18.72 37.10 5.52
C ARG A 33 -17.68 37.95 4.82
N ILE A 34 -18.10 38.86 3.96
CA ILE A 34 -17.23 39.72 3.14
C ILE A 34 -17.44 41.16 3.58
N PHE A 35 -16.35 41.91 3.76
CA PHE A 35 -16.36 43.32 4.07
C PHE A 35 -15.45 44.12 3.14
N PRO A 36 -15.85 45.32 2.70
CA PRO A 36 -17.15 45.95 2.90
C PRO A 36 -18.25 45.20 2.13
N ILE A 37 -19.51 45.41 2.53
CA ILE A 37 -20.66 44.78 1.87
C ILE A 37 -20.63 45.18 0.38
N PRO A 38 -20.57 44.20 -0.55
CA PRO A 38 -20.65 44.46 -1.98
C PRO A 38 -21.85 45.35 -2.32
N LYS A 39 -21.62 46.43 -3.10
CA LYS A 39 -22.70 47.29 -3.60
C LYS A 39 -23.13 46.94 -5.02
N ASP A 40 -22.21 46.35 -5.79
CA ASP A 40 -22.40 45.94 -7.18
C ASP A 40 -22.15 44.43 -7.29
N ASP A 41 -22.74 43.82 -8.32
CA ASP A 41 -22.53 42.41 -8.63
C ASP A 41 -21.11 42.17 -9.15
N PHE A 42 -20.39 41.21 -8.56
CA PHE A 42 -19.08 40.79 -9.03
C PHE A 42 -18.86 39.29 -8.84
N LEU A 43 -17.91 38.74 -9.61
CA LEU A 43 -17.51 37.34 -9.53
C LEU A 43 -16.42 37.17 -8.46
N LEU A 44 -16.70 36.39 -7.42
CA LEU A 44 -15.74 36.08 -6.35
C LEU A 44 -15.14 34.69 -6.56
N HIS A 45 -13.80 34.62 -6.65
CA HIS A 45 -13.05 33.37 -6.60
C HIS A 45 -12.37 33.23 -5.24
N PHE A 46 -12.55 32.09 -4.57
CA PHE A 46 -11.81 31.77 -3.36
C PHE A 46 -11.35 30.31 -3.39
N HIS A 47 -10.18 30.07 -2.81
CA HIS A 47 -9.68 28.73 -2.56
C HIS A 47 -10.06 28.33 -1.14
N TYR A 48 -10.65 27.15 -0.99
CA TYR A 48 -10.96 26.56 0.29
C TYR A 48 -10.37 25.14 0.36
N THR A 49 -10.12 24.69 1.58
CA THR A 49 -9.72 23.30 1.84
C THR A 49 -10.82 22.67 2.66
N LEU A 50 -11.27 21.49 2.26
CA LEU A 50 -12.24 20.74 3.05
C LEU A 50 -11.57 20.23 4.32
N ARG A 51 -12.37 20.08 5.38
CA ARG A 51 -11.88 19.55 6.65
C ARG A 51 -11.34 18.13 6.45
N GLU A 52 -12.04 17.31 5.69
CA GLU A 52 -11.62 15.93 5.35
C GLU A 52 -10.29 15.89 4.59
N ASP A 53 -10.09 16.74 3.58
CA ASP A 53 -8.83 16.81 2.83
C ASP A 53 -7.62 17.16 3.73
N ARG A 54 -7.84 17.99 4.75
CA ARG A 54 -6.79 18.33 5.73
C ARG A 54 -6.40 17.13 6.59
N PHE A 55 -7.35 16.27 6.95
CA PHE A 55 -7.10 15.09 7.78
C PHE A 55 -6.64 13.87 6.97
N ALA A 56 -6.97 13.79 5.68
CA ALA A 56 -6.49 12.73 4.79
C ALA A 56 -4.96 12.77 4.60
N SER A 57 -4.35 13.96 4.67
CA SER A 57 -2.90 14.12 4.51
C SER A 57 -2.11 13.95 5.82
N GLY A 58 -2.77 13.78 6.97
CA GLY A 58 -2.14 13.82 8.28
C GLY A 58 -2.62 12.69 9.17
N THR A 59 -1.97 11.52 9.06
CA THR A 59 -1.98 10.45 10.07
C THR A 59 -3.36 10.09 10.58
N THR A 60 -4.24 9.62 9.70
CA THR A 60 -5.43 8.89 10.15
C THR A 60 -5.06 7.42 10.23
N PHE A 61 -5.02 6.88 11.46
CA PHE A 61 -5.20 5.44 11.65
C PHE A 61 -6.58 5.12 11.10
N GLU A 62 -6.64 4.77 9.83
CA GLU A 62 -7.87 4.28 9.21
C GLU A 62 -8.26 2.97 9.89
N GLU A 63 -9.50 2.92 10.35
CA GLU A 63 -10.10 1.71 10.93
C GLU A 63 -10.09 0.62 9.84
N GLY A 64 -9.32 -0.45 10.06
CA GLY A 64 -9.12 -1.53 9.07
C GLY A 64 -7.73 -1.57 8.42
N VAL A 65 -6.82 -0.64 8.72
CA VAL A 65 -5.43 -0.74 8.26
C VAL A 65 -4.68 -1.76 9.11
N ILE A 66 -4.51 -2.95 8.54
CA ILE A 66 -3.73 -4.04 9.12
C ILE A 66 -2.25 -3.72 8.89
N SER A 67 -1.58 -3.26 9.95
CA SER A 67 -0.15 -2.93 9.93
C SER A 67 0.76 -4.16 10.06
N ASP A 68 0.26 -5.23 10.68
CA ASP A 68 1.02 -6.44 10.98
C ASP A 68 0.10 -7.67 10.97
N TYR A 69 0.66 -8.85 10.70
CA TYR A 69 -0.08 -10.11 10.68
C TYR A 69 -0.73 -10.41 12.04
N ALA A 70 -0.13 -9.92 13.13
CA ALA A 70 -0.68 -10.05 14.48
C ALA A 70 -1.94 -9.20 14.71
N ASN A 71 -2.18 -8.18 13.88
CA ASN A 71 -3.33 -7.27 13.97
C ASN A 71 -4.45 -7.64 12.97
N VAL A 72 -4.32 -8.77 12.25
CA VAL A 72 -5.37 -9.27 11.36
C VAL A 72 -6.53 -9.79 12.23
N PRO A 73 -7.77 -9.31 12.04
CA PRO A 73 -8.92 -9.85 12.75
C PRO A 73 -9.11 -11.33 12.41
N TYR A 74 -9.40 -12.15 13.42
CA TYR A 74 -9.75 -13.57 13.26
C TYR A 74 -11.17 -13.73 12.72
N ASP A 75 -11.38 -13.29 11.49
CA ASP A 75 -12.62 -13.55 10.75
C ASP A 75 -12.36 -14.59 9.64
N ASN A 76 -13.41 -15.30 9.26
CA ASN A 76 -13.32 -16.30 8.21
C ASN A 76 -13.31 -15.59 6.84
N ILE A 77 -12.12 -15.48 6.24
CA ILE A 77 -11.96 -14.84 4.94
C ILE A 77 -12.74 -15.62 3.88
N VAL A 78 -13.66 -14.96 3.18
CA VAL A 78 -14.45 -15.57 2.11
C VAL A 78 -13.53 -15.87 0.93
N TYR A 79 -13.52 -17.13 0.45
CA TYR A 79 -12.59 -17.56 -0.61
C TYR A 79 -12.70 -16.73 -1.90
N SER A 80 -13.88 -16.21 -2.23
CA SER A 80 -14.09 -15.35 -3.41
C SER A 80 -13.46 -13.97 -3.29
N GLU A 81 -13.16 -13.50 -2.09
CA GLU A 81 -12.56 -12.19 -1.82
C GLU A 81 -11.02 -12.25 -1.83
N ILE A 82 -10.45 -13.45 -1.81
CA ILE A 82 -9.00 -13.66 -1.92
C ILE A 82 -8.56 -13.38 -3.36
N ASN A 83 -7.40 -12.75 -3.52
CA ASN A 83 -6.78 -12.55 -4.84
C ASN A 83 -6.46 -13.87 -5.56
N ASP A 84 -6.27 -13.81 -6.88
CA ASP A 84 -6.05 -15.00 -7.71
C ASP A 84 -4.82 -15.81 -7.27
N VAL A 85 -3.74 -15.12 -6.90
CA VAL A 85 -2.49 -15.74 -6.43
C VAL A 85 -2.71 -16.48 -5.11
N GLY A 86 -3.43 -15.89 -4.16
CA GLY A 86 -3.77 -16.51 -2.89
C GLY A 86 -4.73 -17.69 -3.07
N ARG A 87 -5.73 -17.57 -3.95
CA ARG A 87 -6.61 -18.69 -4.29
C ARG A 87 -5.84 -19.86 -4.90
N ARG A 88 -4.86 -19.57 -5.76
CA ARG A 88 -3.96 -20.58 -6.34
C ARG A 88 -3.09 -21.24 -5.27
N TRP A 89 -2.51 -20.47 -4.35
CA TRP A 89 -1.72 -20.99 -3.24
C TRP A 89 -2.55 -21.92 -2.34
N VAL A 90 -3.77 -21.51 -1.96
CA VAL A 90 -4.69 -22.34 -1.16
C VAL A 90 -5.00 -23.65 -1.87
N PHE A 91 -5.21 -23.61 -3.19
CA PHE A 91 -5.43 -24.82 -3.99
C PHE A 91 -4.21 -25.75 -4.00
N GLU A 92 -3.01 -25.21 -4.21
CA GLU A 92 -1.77 -25.99 -4.20
C GLU A 92 -1.49 -26.61 -2.81
N TYR A 93 -1.71 -25.84 -1.75
CA TYR A 93 -1.56 -26.33 -0.38
C TYR A 93 -2.58 -27.43 -0.05
N PHE A 94 -3.84 -27.26 -0.45
CA PHE A 94 -4.86 -28.29 -0.31
C PHE A 94 -4.50 -29.56 -1.09
N LEU A 95 -3.99 -29.42 -2.32
CA LEU A 95 -3.51 -30.56 -3.12
C LEU A 95 -2.38 -31.31 -2.41
N ALA A 96 -1.44 -30.59 -1.77
CA ALA A 96 -0.37 -31.19 -0.97
C ALA A 96 -0.92 -31.94 0.25
N CYS A 97 -1.94 -31.39 0.94
CA CYS A 97 -2.64 -32.07 2.03
C CYS A 97 -3.33 -33.36 1.56
N VAL A 98 -4.03 -33.32 0.43
CA VAL A 98 -4.66 -34.51 -0.16
C VAL A 98 -3.61 -35.56 -0.57
N LYS A 99 -2.46 -35.12 -1.11
CA LYS A 99 -1.32 -36.00 -1.43
C LYS A 99 -0.81 -36.71 -0.17
N SER A 100 -0.70 -35.99 0.95
CA SER A 100 -0.37 -36.59 2.24
C SER A 100 -1.43 -37.61 2.69
N THR A 101 -2.71 -37.27 2.65
CA THR A 101 -3.79 -38.22 3.01
C THR A 101 -3.75 -39.47 2.13
N LEU A 102 -3.53 -39.33 0.82
CA LEU A 102 -3.39 -40.44 -0.10
C LEU A 102 -2.17 -41.30 0.20
N GLY A 103 -1.02 -40.70 0.52
CA GLY A 103 0.17 -41.43 0.96
C GLY A 103 -0.12 -42.26 2.21
N MET A 104 -0.86 -41.70 3.17
CA MET A 104 -1.29 -42.36 4.42
C MET A 104 -2.14 -43.60 4.14
N ILE A 105 -3.09 -43.47 3.22
CA ILE A 105 -3.96 -44.56 2.80
C ILE A 105 -3.15 -45.65 2.09
N ARG A 106 -2.30 -45.26 1.13
CA ARG A 106 -1.45 -46.21 0.37
C ARG A 106 -0.47 -46.97 1.26
N SER A 107 0.07 -46.34 2.30
CA SER A 107 0.93 -47.01 3.28
C SER A 107 0.19 -48.06 4.11
N LYS A 108 -1.13 -47.92 4.32
CA LYS A 108 -1.95 -48.96 5.00
C LYS A 108 -2.23 -50.16 4.09
N TYR A 109 -2.33 -49.94 2.78
CA TYR A 109 -2.57 -50.98 1.77
C TYR A 109 -1.31 -51.20 0.92
N ALA A 110 -0.14 -51.29 1.56
CA ALA A 110 1.15 -51.27 0.89
C ALA A 110 1.31 -52.38 -0.14
N THR A 111 0.75 -53.58 0.11
CA THR A 111 0.73 -54.68 -0.84
C THR A 111 -0.71 -55.09 -1.08
N ILE A 112 -1.17 -54.97 -2.33
CA ILE A 112 -2.48 -55.45 -2.75
C ILE A 112 -2.26 -56.75 -3.52
N PRO A 113 -2.75 -57.90 -3.01
CA PRO A 113 -2.64 -59.15 -3.73
C PRO A 113 -3.59 -59.14 -4.94
N ILE A 114 -3.07 -59.52 -6.10
CA ILE A 114 -3.85 -59.81 -7.30
C ILE A 114 -3.57 -61.25 -7.77
N PRO A 115 -4.46 -61.90 -8.53
CA PRO A 115 -4.21 -63.24 -9.02
C PRO A 115 -2.87 -63.32 -9.79
N ASN A 116 -1.96 -64.18 -9.33
CA ASN A 116 -0.61 -64.40 -9.88
C ASN A 116 0.38 -63.21 -9.80
N SER A 117 0.10 -62.15 -9.03
CA SER A 117 1.01 -61.01 -8.88
C SER A 117 0.76 -60.23 -7.57
N GLU A 118 1.67 -59.32 -7.22
CA GLU A 118 1.50 -58.40 -6.11
C GLU A 118 1.76 -56.97 -6.60
N VAL A 119 0.87 -56.03 -6.26
CA VAL A 119 1.09 -54.60 -6.52
C VAL A 119 1.53 -53.93 -5.23
N THR A 120 2.73 -53.37 -5.24
CA THR A 120 3.24 -52.56 -4.13
C THR A 120 2.90 -51.09 -4.36
N LEU A 121 2.19 -50.47 -3.43
CA LEU A 121 1.86 -49.05 -3.45
C LEU A 121 2.94 -48.23 -2.75
N ASN A 122 3.52 -47.25 -3.45
CA ASN A 122 4.53 -46.35 -2.89
C ASN A 122 3.90 -45.21 -2.06
N GLY A 123 3.42 -45.55 -0.86
CA GLY A 123 2.88 -44.59 0.10
C GLY A 123 3.95 -43.68 0.74
N PRO A 124 5.11 -44.20 1.20
CA PRO A 124 6.14 -43.40 1.86
C PRO A 124 6.72 -42.29 0.99
N ALA A 125 7.07 -42.56 -0.27
CA ALA A 125 7.63 -41.51 -1.14
C ALA A 125 6.62 -40.39 -1.40
N LEU A 126 5.33 -40.74 -1.52
CA LEU A 126 4.26 -39.76 -1.72
C LEU A 126 4.06 -38.86 -0.50
N MET A 127 4.36 -39.37 0.71
CA MET A 127 4.35 -38.61 1.95
C MET A 127 5.51 -37.64 2.05
N ASP A 128 6.70 -38.09 1.69
CA ASP A 128 7.91 -37.26 1.73
C ASP A 128 7.77 -36.11 0.72
N GLU A 129 7.26 -36.39 -0.48
CA GLU A 129 6.97 -35.35 -1.48
C GLU A 129 5.89 -34.37 -1.00
N ALA A 130 4.83 -34.87 -0.34
CA ALA A 130 3.78 -34.01 0.19
C ALA A 130 4.29 -33.07 1.29
N ARG A 131 5.15 -33.56 2.20
CA ARG A 131 5.78 -32.75 3.26
C ARG A 131 6.71 -31.70 2.69
N ALA A 132 7.57 -32.09 1.75
CA ALA A 132 8.46 -31.16 1.06
C ALA A 132 7.68 -30.04 0.37
N GLU A 133 6.57 -30.36 -0.28
CA GLU A 133 5.72 -29.38 -0.94
C GLU A 133 5.01 -28.44 0.06
N GLN A 134 4.51 -28.97 1.18
CA GLN A 134 3.92 -28.15 2.25
C GLN A 134 4.93 -27.16 2.84
N GLU A 135 6.14 -27.63 3.14
CA GLU A 135 7.22 -26.78 3.67
C GLU A 135 7.64 -25.72 2.65
N ARG A 136 7.76 -26.09 1.37
CA ARG A 136 8.05 -25.16 0.27
C ARG A 136 6.98 -24.07 0.16
N LEU A 137 5.69 -24.44 0.15
CA LEU A 137 4.59 -23.49 0.02
C LEU A 137 4.48 -22.55 1.22
N ILE A 138 4.72 -23.03 2.44
CA ILE A 138 4.74 -22.19 3.65
C ILE A 138 5.92 -21.22 3.61
N THR A 139 7.09 -21.68 3.17
CA THR A 139 8.29 -20.84 3.04
C THR A 139 8.06 -19.73 2.01
N GLN A 140 7.53 -20.09 0.83
CA GLN A 140 7.17 -19.13 -0.21
C GLN A 140 6.17 -18.08 0.28
N LEU A 141 5.16 -18.50 1.07
CA LEU A 141 4.18 -17.58 1.63
C LEU A 141 4.82 -16.58 2.61
N ARG A 142 5.72 -17.06 3.47
CA ARG A 142 6.47 -16.19 4.41
C ARG A 142 7.37 -15.20 3.68
N GLU A 143 8.10 -15.66 2.67
CA GLU A 143 8.95 -14.79 1.85
C GLU A 143 8.13 -13.71 1.14
N THR A 144 6.99 -14.10 0.55
CA THR A 144 6.07 -13.16 -0.11
C THR A 144 5.52 -12.14 0.87
N LEU A 145 5.16 -12.58 2.09
CA LEU A 145 4.67 -11.69 3.14
C LEU A 145 5.76 -10.70 3.57
N ASP A 146 6.98 -11.18 3.81
CA ASP A 146 8.11 -10.32 4.17
C ASP A 146 8.42 -9.30 3.07
N GLU A 147 8.35 -9.71 1.80
CA GLU A 147 8.46 -8.83 0.63
C GLU A 147 7.37 -7.76 0.53
N SER A 148 6.16 -8.09 0.98
CA SER A 148 5.02 -7.17 1.02
C SER A 148 5.01 -6.26 2.24
N GLY A 149 5.85 -6.52 3.25
CA GLY A 149 5.91 -5.72 4.48
C GLY A 149 6.34 -4.27 4.25
N GLN A 150 5.83 -3.35 5.07
CA GLN A 150 6.07 -1.90 4.93
C GLN A 150 7.57 -1.55 4.89
N GLN A 151 8.39 -2.21 5.72
CA GLN A 151 9.83 -1.97 5.74
C GLN A 151 10.48 -2.28 4.39
N LYS A 152 10.24 -3.47 3.81
CA LYS A 152 10.79 -3.83 2.50
C LYS A 152 10.20 -2.97 1.39
N GLN A 153 8.94 -2.54 1.49
CA GLN A 153 8.36 -1.58 0.55
C GLN A 153 9.08 -0.22 0.60
N LEU A 154 9.38 0.29 1.79
CA LEU A 154 10.12 1.55 1.97
C LEU A 154 11.57 1.43 1.47
N GLU A 155 12.23 0.31 1.71
CA GLU A 155 13.56 0.02 1.17
C GLU A 155 13.55 0.01 -0.37
N LYS A 156 12.58 -0.71 -0.98
CA LYS A 156 12.37 -0.71 -2.44
C LYS A 156 12.07 0.69 -2.98
N GLN A 157 11.28 1.49 -2.28
CA GLN A 157 10.97 2.87 -2.69
C GLN A 157 12.22 3.76 -2.65
N LYS A 158 13.02 3.70 -1.58
CA LYS A 158 14.26 4.45 -1.43
C LYS A 158 15.29 4.08 -2.51
N GLU A 159 15.41 2.79 -2.82
CA GLU A 159 16.28 2.32 -3.91
C GLU A 159 15.80 2.87 -5.26
N ASN A 160 14.51 2.76 -5.54
CA ASN A 160 13.91 3.31 -6.76
C ASN A 160 14.10 4.83 -6.89
N GLU A 161 13.98 5.59 -5.80
CA GLU A 161 14.26 7.03 -5.80
C GLU A 161 15.73 7.34 -6.07
N THR A 162 16.64 6.55 -5.51
CA THR A 162 18.08 6.70 -5.72
C THR A 162 18.42 6.45 -7.19
N ASN A 163 17.90 5.36 -7.77
CA ASN A 163 18.06 5.03 -9.17
C ASN A 163 17.47 6.12 -10.08
N LYS A 164 16.28 6.64 -9.75
CA LYS A 164 15.68 7.77 -10.47
C LYS A 164 16.55 9.02 -10.41
N ARG A 165 17.11 9.37 -9.24
CA ARG A 165 18.01 10.53 -9.10
C ARG A 165 19.29 10.37 -9.93
N GLU A 166 19.85 9.17 -9.99
CA GLU A 166 21.03 8.89 -10.81
C GLU A 166 20.73 9.03 -12.31
N ILE A 167 19.60 8.47 -12.77
CA ILE A 167 19.12 8.66 -14.15
C ILE A 167 18.93 10.14 -14.46
N LEU A 168 18.24 10.89 -13.58
CA LEU A 168 17.99 12.33 -13.78
C LEU A 168 19.27 13.18 -13.78
N ARG A 169 20.32 12.76 -13.05
CA ARG A 169 21.64 13.42 -13.09
C ARG A 169 22.35 13.23 -14.44
N ASN A 170 22.12 12.09 -15.07
CA ASN A 170 22.71 11.76 -16.37
C ASN A 170 21.92 12.34 -17.55
N VAL A 171 20.70 12.83 -17.31
CA VAL A 171 19.93 13.59 -18.31
C VAL A 171 20.46 15.02 -18.36
N PRO A 172 21.02 15.49 -19.48
CA PRO A 172 21.46 16.87 -19.62
C PRO A 172 20.26 17.82 -19.52
N LEU A 173 20.30 18.75 -18.55
CA LEU A 173 19.31 19.82 -18.41
C LEU A 173 19.55 20.87 -19.51
N PHE A 174 18.55 21.08 -20.36
CA PHE A 174 18.71 21.96 -21.54
C PHE A 174 18.73 23.46 -21.22
N ILE A 175 18.43 23.92 -19.99
CA ILE A 175 18.48 25.34 -19.66
C ILE A 175 18.69 25.56 -18.16
N PHE A 176 19.77 26.24 -17.80
CA PHE A 176 20.06 26.75 -16.46
C PHE A 176 19.88 28.27 -16.51
N THR A 177 18.85 28.81 -15.87
CA THR A 177 18.70 30.25 -15.63
C THR A 177 19.05 30.51 -14.17
N GLY A 178 20.12 31.29 -13.96
CA GLY A 178 20.66 31.66 -12.64
C GLY A 178 19.87 32.74 -11.91
#